data_AF-A0AB36Z882-F1
#
_entry.id   AF-A0AB36Z882-F1
#
_cell.length_a   1.000
_cell.length_b   1.000
_cell.length_c   1.000
_cell.angle_alpha   90.00
_cell.angle_beta   90.00
_cell.angle_gamma   90.00
#
_symmetry.space_group_name_H-M   'P 1'
#
loop_
_entity.id
_entity.type
_entity.pdbx_description
1 polymer ?
#
loop_
_entity_poly.entity_id
_entity_poly.type
_entity_poly.pdbx_seq_one_letter_code
_entity_poly.pdbx_strand_id
1 'polypeptide(L)'
;MGIMILAVVVLAPSIKNFVEQRAEIAELQRSVDAAKTQAQNLDEQRTRWSDPAFIRAQARERLYFVMPGEVSYLVLDDVTLAQQAQQPASDTVQETPSDWAGSLLSSIAVSGLGEPTADELTPTP
;
A
#
# COMPACT_ATOMS: atom_id res chain seq x y z
N MET A 1 -31.99 -28.48 44.30
CA MET A 1 -31.84 -28.35 42.83
C MET A 1 -32.07 -26.93 42.32
N GLY A 2 -33.20 -26.26 42.64
CA GLY A 2 -33.49 -24.90 42.11
C GLY A 2 -32.43 -23.82 42.42
N ILE A 3 -31.81 -23.84 43.61
CA ILE A 3 -30.77 -22.87 44.01
C ILE A 3 -29.54 -22.96 43.10
N MET A 4 -29.14 -24.16 42.68
CA MET A 4 -27.98 -24.37 41.82
C MET A 4 -28.22 -23.83 40.42
N ILE A 5 -29.43 -24.00 39.88
CA ILE A 5 -29.84 -23.43 38.59
C ILE A 5 -29.82 -21.89 38.67
N LEU A 6 -30.37 -21.33 39.76
CA LEU A 6 -30.40 -19.89 39.99
C LEU A 6 -28.99 -19.30 40.09
N ALA A 7 -28.07 -19.98 40.78
CA ALA A 7 -26.67 -19.58 40.88
C ALA A 7 -25.97 -19.54 39.51
N VAL A 8 -26.22 -20.54 38.65
CA VAL A 8 -25.65 -20.59 37.29
C VAL A 8 -26.19 -19.45 36.42
N VAL A 9 -27.49 -19.17 36.48
CA VAL A 9 -28.12 -18.10 35.68
C VAL A 9 -27.60 -16.71 36.05
N VAL A 10 -27.36 -16.47 37.34
CA VAL A 10 -26.82 -15.18 37.82
C VAL A 10 -25.34 -15.01 37.45
N LEU A 11 -24.56 -16.09 37.41
CA LEU A 11 -23.11 -16.04 37.17
C LEU A 11 -22.74 -16.09 35.68
N ALA A 12 -23.58 -16.69 34.84
CA ALA A 12 -23.32 -16.83 33.40
C ALA A 12 -22.97 -15.50 32.68
N PRO A 13 -23.66 -14.36 32.94
CA PRO A 13 -23.29 -13.07 32.34
C PRO A 13 -21.87 -12.63 32.69
N SER A 14 -21.43 -12.85 33.93
CA SER A 14 -20.10 -12.45 34.40
C SER A 14 -18.99 -13.24 33.72
N ILE A 15 -19.19 -14.54 33.53
CA ILE A 15 -18.23 -15.40 32.82
C ILE A 15 -18.14 -14.97 31.34
N LYS A 16 -19.28 -14.71 30.70
CA LYS A 16 -19.33 -14.21 29.32
C LYS A 16 -18.53 -12.91 29.17
N ASN A 17 -18.83 -11.91 30.01
CA ASN A 17 -18.15 -10.62 29.99
C ASN A 17 -16.63 -10.76 30.22
N PHE A 18 -16.21 -11.66 31.11
CA PHE A 18 -14.79 -11.90 31.35
C PHE A 18 -14.07 -12.47 30.13
N VAL A 19 -14.70 -13.42 29.42
CA VAL A 19 -14.13 -14.00 28.19
C VAL A 19 -14.07 -12.95 27.07
N GLU A 20 -15.12 -12.15 26.91
CA GLU A 20 -15.15 -11.04 25.94
C GLU A 20 -14.04 -10.02 26.20
N GLN A 21 -13.90 -9.57 27.46
CA GLN A 21 -12.81 -8.65 27.86
C GLN A 21 -11.43 -9.24 27.60
N ARG A 22 -11.22 -10.54 27.85
CA ARG A 22 -9.95 -11.22 27.56
C ARG A 22 -9.64 -11.26 26.07
N ALA A 23 -10.66 -11.50 25.24
CA ALA A 23 -10.51 -11.50 23.79
C ALA A 23 -10.20 -10.09 23.26
N GLU A 24 -10.89 -9.07 23.77
CA GLU A 24 -10.64 -7.66 23.43
C GLU A 24 -9.22 -7.24 23.79
N ILE A 25 -8.76 -7.52 25.02
CA ILE A 25 -7.38 -7.22 25.45
C ILE A 25 -6.37 -7.91 24.55
N ALA A 26 -6.57 -9.19 24.23
CA ALA A 26 -5.66 -9.93 23.36
C ALA A 26 -5.56 -9.31 21.97
N GLU A 27 -6.69 -8.85 21.42
CA GLU A 27 -6.72 -8.18 20.12
C GLU A 27 -6.04 -6.81 20.14
N LEU A 28 -6.32 -6.00 21.17
CA LEU A 28 -5.62 -4.73 21.40
C LEU A 28 -4.11 -4.94 21.53
N GLN A 29 -3.66 -5.97 22.26
CA GLN A 29 -2.25 -6.30 22.39
C GLN A 29 -1.61 -6.59 21.03
N ARG A 30 -2.25 -7.41 20.20
CA ARG A 30 -1.78 -7.72 18.84
C ARG A 30 -1.67 -6.46 17.98
N SER A 31 -2.66 -5.57 18.06
CA SER A 31 -2.65 -4.32 17.31
C SER A 31 -1.45 -3.43 17.68
N VAL A 32 -1.13 -3.35 18.98
CA VAL A 32 0.01 -2.58 19.49
C VAL A 32 1.33 -3.22 19.04
N ASP A 33 1.45 -4.55 19.13
CA ASP A 33 2.66 -5.26 18.70
C ASP A 33 2.90 -5.12 17.19
N ALA A 34 1.83 -5.20 16.38
CA ALA A 34 1.90 -4.97 14.94
C ALA A 34 2.35 -3.53 14.62
N ALA A 35 1.74 -2.53 15.26
CA ALA A 35 2.10 -1.13 15.06
C ALA A 35 3.55 -0.85 15.49
N LYS A 36 4.00 -1.43 16.61
CA LYS A 36 5.39 -1.31 17.08
C LYS A 36 6.38 -1.93 16.10
N THR A 37 6.05 -3.10 15.54
CA THR A 37 6.88 -3.76 14.52
C THR A 37 6.98 -2.91 13.25
N GLN A 38 5.88 -2.31 12.80
CA GLN A 38 5.89 -1.38 11.66
C GLN A 38 6.75 -0.15 11.94
N ALA A 39 6.63 0.45 13.13
CA ALA A 39 7.43 1.60 13.52
C ALA A 39 8.93 1.30 13.52
N GLN A 40 9.33 0.13 14.04
CA GLN A 40 10.72 -0.32 14.01
C GLN A 40 11.24 -0.50 12.58
N ASN A 41 10.47 -1.14 11.71
CA ASN A 41 10.84 -1.31 10.30
C ASN A 41 10.99 0.04 9.59
N LEU A 42 10.07 0.98 9.84
CA LEU A 42 10.16 2.34 9.31
C LEU A 42 11.40 3.09 9.80
N ASP A 43 11.79 2.91 11.07
CA ASP A 43 12.97 3.53 11.65
C ASP A 43 14.28 2.93 11.09
N GLU A 44 14.32 1.61 10.89
CA GLU A 44 15.44 0.93 10.23
C GLU A 44 15.58 1.38 8.76
N GLN A 45 14.46 1.49 8.05
CA GLN A 45 14.46 2.05 6.69
C GLN A 45 14.99 3.48 6.73
N ARG A 46 14.43 4.36 7.56
CA ARG A 46 14.91 5.74 7.69
C ARG A 46 16.41 5.82 7.96
N THR A 47 16.92 4.99 8.85
CA THR A 47 18.35 4.90 9.15
C THR A 47 19.15 4.51 7.91
N ARG A 48 18.70 3.52 7.13
CA ARG A 48 19.33 3.16 5.85
C ARG A 48 19.33 4.30 4.83
N TRP A 49 18.22 5.03 4.72
CA TRP A 49 18.11 6.18 3.82
C TRP A 49 18.88 7.41 4.33
N SER A 50 19.31 7.44 5.60
CA SER A 50 20.07 8.56 6.16
C SER A 50 21.56 8.58 5.79
N ASP A 51 22.09 7.48 5.23
CA ASP A 51 23.46 7.45 4.73
C ASP A 51 23.55 8.13 3.35
N PRO A 52 24.23 9.29 3.25
CA PRO A 52 24.36 10.00 1.98
C PRO A 52 25.15 9.20 0.93
N ALA A 53 25.94 8.19 1.30
CA ALA A 53 26.57 7.27 0.34
C ALA A 53 25.54 6.36 -0.35
N PHE A 54 24.53 5.88 0.39
CA PHE A 54 23.45 5.05 -0.13
C PHE A 54 22.54 5.83 -1.10
N ILE A 55 22.19 7.08 -0.75
CA ILE A 55 21.40 7.96 -1.64
C ILE A 55 22.15 8.23 -2.95
N ARG A 56 23.46 8.52 -2.89
CA ARG A 56 24.25 8.78 -4.11
C ARG A 56 24.34 7.57 -5.02
N ALA A 57 24.50 6.36 -4.46
CA ALA A 57 24.50 5.13 -5.25
C ALA A 57 23.15 4.90 -5.96
N GLN A 58 22.04 5.07 -5.24
CA GLN A 58 20.71 4.81 -5.82
C GLN A 58 20.26 5.87 -6.82
N ALA A 59 20.62 7.14 -6.60
CA ALA A 59 20.39 8.21 -7.55
C ALA A 59 21.21 8.03 -8.84
N ARG A 60 22.43 7.49 -8.74
CA ARG A 60 23.26 7.21 -9.93
C ARG A 60 22.67 6.08 -10.77
N GLU A 61 22.22 4.99 -10.13
CA GLU A 61 21.67 3.83 -10.84
C GLU A 61 20.34 4.14 -11.56
N ARG A 62 19.43 4.88 -10.89
CA ARG A 62 18.07 5.10 -11.42
C ARG A 62 17.85 6.42 -12.15
N LEU A 63 18.57 7.46 -11.75
CA LEU A 63 18.33 8.83 -12.22
C LEU A 63 19.53 9.41 -12.96
N TYR A 64 20.60 8.64 -13.15
CA TYR A 64 21.85 9.07 -13.81
C TYR A 64 22.43 10.37 -13.21
N PHE A 65 22.21 10.61 -11.91
CA PHE A 65 22.76 11.78 -11.24
C PHE A 65 24.31 11.72 -11.21
N VAL A 66 24.93 12.79 -11.69
CA VAL A 66 26.38 13.02 -11.66
C VAL A 66 26.73 14.12 -10.66
N MET A 67 27.87 14.01 -9.98
CA MET A 67 28.37 15.12 -9.17
C MET A 67 28.86 16.26 -10.09
N PRO A 68 28.75 17.54 -9.67
CA PRO A 68 29.28 18.65 -10.44
C PRO A 68 30.78 18.45 -10.69
N GLY A 69 31.16 18.22 -11.95
CA GLY A 69 32.53 17.91 -12.38
C GLY A 69 32.75 16.51 -13.00
N GLU A 70 31.76 15.59 -12.93
CA GLU A 70 31.82 14.28 -13.61
C GLU A 70 31.15 14.33 -15.00
N VAL A 71 31.78 13.71 -16.00
CA VAL A 71 31.25 13.60 -17.38
C VAL A 71 30.47 12.28 -17.53
N SER A 72 29.16 12.36 -17.75
CA SER A 72 28.31 11.17 -17.99
C SER A 72 28.46 10.70 -19.43
N TYR A 73 28.81 9.43 -19.64
CA TYR A 73 28.88 8.80 -20.96
C TYR A 73 27.69 7.85 -21.11
N LEU A 74 26.67 8.25 -21.89
CA LEU A 74 25.58 7.35 -22.26
C LEU A 74 26.01 6.61 -23.53
N VAL A 75 26.30 5.32 -23.39
CA VAL A 75 26.48 4.43 -24.55
C VAL A 75 25.09 4.04 -25.03
N LEU A 76 24.60 4.74 -26.06
CA LEU A 76 23.49 4.24 -26.85
C LEU A 76 24.08 3.16 -27.74
N ASP A 77 23.90 1.90 -27.37
CA ASP A 77 24.04 0.83 -28.34
C ASP A 77 23.01 1.10 -29.43
N ASP A 78 23.49 1.14 -30.68
CA ASP A 78 22.66 1.22 -31.89
C ASP A 78 21.91 -0.11 -32.03
N VAL A 79 20.95 -0.33 -31.13
CA VAL A 79 19.95 -1.36 -31.30
C VAL A 79 19.15 -0.92 -32.50
N THR A 80 19.31 -1.66 -33.60
CA THR A 80 18.41 -1.57 -34.73
C THR A 80 17.02 -1.94 -34.22
N LEU A 81 16.29 -0.94 -33.72
CA LEU A 81 14.87 -1.07 -33.44
C LEU A 81 14.27 -1.51 -34.76
N ALA A 82 13.72 -2.72 -34.80
CA ALA A 82 12.92 -3.15 -35.95
C ALA A 82 11.97 -2.00 -36.23
N GLN A 83 12.13 -1.35 -37.38
CA GLN A 83 11.24 -0.28 -37.82
C GLN A 83 9.84 -0.88 -37.74
N GLN A 84 9.10 -0.52 -36.69
CA GLN A 84 7.68 -0.76 -36.65
C GLN A 84 7.20 -0.04 -37.90
N ALA A 85 6.70 -0.82 -38.88
CA ALA A 85 6.22 -0.28 -40.13
C ALA A 85 5.30 0.88 -39.77
N GLN A 86 5.76 2.11 -40.03
CA GLN A 86 4.97 3.29 -39.76
C GLN A 86 3.75 3.17 -40.65
N GLN A 87 2.65 2.73 -40.06
CA GLN A 87 1.35 2.82 -40.68
C GLN A 87 1.19 4.30 -41.06
N PRO A 88 0.79 4.60 -42.30
CA PRO A 88 0.64 5.98 -42.73
C PRO A 88 -0.24 6.70 -41.72
N ALA A 89 0.27 7.80 -41.18
CA ALA A 89 -0.49 8.63 -40.25
C ALA A 89 -1.82 8.98 -40.92
N SER A 90 -2.94 8.66 -40.26
CA SER A 90 -4.25 9.02 -40.78
C SER A 90 -4.40 10.54 -40.70
N ASP A 91 -4.86 11.19 -41.77
CA ASP A 91 -5.20 12.63 -41.77
C ASP A 91 -6.42 12.95 -40.88
N THR A 92 -7.00 11.95 -40.22
CA THR A 92 -8.10 12.11 -39.28
C THR A 92 -7.59 12.00 -37.86
N VAL A 93 -7.79 13.07 -37.09
CA VAL A 93 -7.54 13.06 -35.65
C VAL A 93 -8.65 12.24 -34.99
N GLN A 94 -8.29 11.06 -34.46
CA GLN A 94 -9.14 10.33 -33.54
C GLN A 94 -8.98 10.95 -32.15
N GLU A 95 -9.90 11.82 -31.76
CA GLU A 95 -10.01 12.20 -30.35
C GLU A 95 -10.47 10.97 -29.57
N THR A 96 -9.55 10.38 -28.80
CA THR A 96 -9.93 9.44 -27.74
C THR A 96 -10.36 10.30 -26.56
N PRO A 97 -11.66 10.35 -26.20
CA PRO A 97 -12.10 11.07 -25.02
C PRO A 97 -11.53 10.36 -23.78
N SER A 98 -10.35 10.78 -23.33
CA SER A 98 -9.72 10.27 -22.13
C SER A 98 -9.92 11.30 -21.00
N ASP A 99 -10.97 11.10 -20.20
CA ASP A 99 -11.21 11.88 -18.99
C ASP A 99 -10.38 11.31 -17.82
N TRP A 100 -9.06 11.37 -17.96
CA TRP A 100 -8.13 10.91 -16.94
C TRP A 100 -8.27 11.72 -15.65
N ALA A 101 -8.58 13.02 -15.77
CA ALA A 101 -8.73 13.92 -14.64
C ALA A 101 -9.97 13.55 -13.82
N GLY A 102 -11.11 13.34 -14.47
CA GLY A 102 -12.33 12.84 -13.82
C GLY A 102 -12.14 11.46 -13.21
N SER A 103 -11.41 10.56 -13.89
CA SER A 103 -11.11 9.21 -13.39
C SER A 103 -10.21 9.22 -12.14
N LEU A 104 -9.24 10.12 -12.06
CA LEU A 104 -8.42 10.28 -10.86
C LEU A 104 -9.23 10.89 -9.71
N LEU A 105 -10.04 11.91 -10.01
CA LEU A 105 -10.81 12.61 -8.99
C LEU A 105 -11.94 11.74 -8.44
N SER A 106 -12.56 10.91 -9.28
CA SER A 106 -13.54 9.90 -8.86
C SER A 106 -12.88 8.81 -8.00
N SER A 107 -11.67 8.37 -8.33
CA SER A 107 -10.92 7.39 -7.53
C SER A 107 -10.63 7.91 -6.12
N ILE A 108 -10.23 9.18 -5.99
CA ILE A 108 -10.00 9.82 -4.70
C ILE A 108 -11.32 10.00 -3.94
N ALA A 109 -12.39 10.43 -4.62
CA ALA A 109 -13.71 10.60 -4.03
C ALA A 109 -14.30 9.28 -3.52
N VAL A 110 -14.20 8.19 -4.30
CA VAL A 110 -14.62 6.84 -3.91
C VAL A 110 -13.80 6.34 -2.73
N SER A 111 -12.48 6.55 -2.72
CA SER A 111 -11.64 6.17 -1.58
C SER A 111 -11.94 6.96 -0.30
N GLY A 112 -12.43 8.20 -0.42
CA GLY A 112 -12.72 9.07 0.72
C GLY A 112 -14.16 9.02 1.24
N LEU A 113 -15.11 8.62 0.38
CA LEU A 113 -16.55 8.61 0.67
C LEU A 113 -17.18 7.21 0.58
N GLY A 114 -16.48 6.24 -0.01
CA GLY A 114 -16.93 4.86 -0.12
C GLY A 114 -16.67 4.10 1.17
N GLU A 115 -17.75 3.67 1.82
CA GLU A 115 -17.69 2.56 2.75
C GLU A 115 -17.45 1.29 1.91
N PRO A 116 -16.33 0.57 2.08
CA PRO A 116 -16.10 -0.66 1.33
C PRO A 116 -17.18 -1.66 1.72
N THR A 117 -18.11 -1.97 0.81
CA THR A 117 -19.04 -3.06 0.99
C THR A 117 -18.27 -4.37 0.94
N ALA A 118 -18.48 -5.23 1.95
CA ALA A 118 -17.72 -6.46 2.19
C ALA A 118 -17.67 -7.45 1.00
N ASP A 119 -18.55 -7.30 0.01
CA ASP A 119 -18.55 -8.09 -1.23
C ASP A 119 -17.40 -7.74 -2.21
N GLU A 120 -16.77 -6.56 -2.12
CA GLU A 120 -15.60 -6.21 -2.97
C GLU A 120 -14.25 -6.66 -2.38
N LEU A 121 -14.23 -7.09 -1.11
CA LEU A 121 -12.99 -7.53 -0.43
C LEU A 121 -12.75 -9.04 -0.52
N THR A 122 -13.62 -9.79 -1.20
CA THR A 122 -13.38 -11.21 -1.47
C THR A 122 -12.61 -11.37 -2.79
N PRO A 123 -11.34 -11.82 -2.79
CA PRO A 123 -10.69 -12.26 -4.01
C PRO A 123 -11.40 -13.53 -4.49
N THR A 124 -12.16 -13.40 -5.58
CA THR A 124 -12.70 -14.55 -6.30
C THR A 124 -11.54 -15.40 -6.84
N PRO A 125 -11.56 -16.75 -6.69
CA PRO A 125 -10.47 -17.64 -7.09
C PRO A 125 -10.16 -17.62 -8.59
#